data_AF-A0A833V2J3-F1
#
_entry.id   AF-A0A833V2J3-F1
#
_cell.length_a   1.000
_cell.length_b   1.000
_cell.length_c   1.000
_cell.angle_alpha   90.00
_cell.angle_beta   90.00
_cell.angle_gamma   90.00
#
_symmetry.space_group_name_H-M   'P 1'
#
loop_
_entity.id
_entity.type
_entity.pdbx_description
1 polymer ?
#
loop_
_entity_poly.entity_id
_entity_poly.type
_entity_poly.pdbx_seq_one_letter_code
_entity_poly.pdbx_strand_id
1 'polypeptide(L)'
;MACHAALASSRIPSSTKLHKRTTPTISKRLEFVECTGLRSSFNGTLTTSGKDLSDALGAPFTCRATRSGRVSLKTEAKLKVAINGFGRIGRNFLRCWHGRKDSPLEVVVVNDSGGVKNASHLLKYDSMLGTFKADVKIVDNTTISVDGKPITVVANRDPLKLPWADMGIDIVIEGTGVFVDGPGAGKHIQAGAKKVIITAPAKGADIPTYVVGVNEGDYSHEVANIISNASCTTNCLAPFVKVLDEEFGIVKGTMTTTHSYTGDQVLFFLHCNICFHKEY
;
A
#
# COMPACT_ATOMS: atom_id res chain seq x y z
N MET A 1 6.46 24.58 -17.05
CA MET A 1 7.90 24.76 -16.75
C MET A 1 8.63 23.52 -17.22
N ALA A 2 9.20 23.59 -18.42
CA ALA A 2 10.15 22.59 -18.88
C ALA A 2 11.47 22.86 -18.14
N CYS A 3 11.91 21.92 -17.31
CA CYS A 3 13.23 22.01 -16.69
C CYS A 3 14.21 21.31 -17.62
N HIS A 4 15.02 22.09 -18.32
CA HIS A 4 16.19 21.62 -19.05
C HIS A 4 17.20 21.07 -18.04
N ALA A 5 17.46 19.76 -18.08
CA ALA A 5 18.67 19.20 -17.48
C ALA A 5 19.76 19.16 -18.56
N ALA A 6 20.77 20.03 -18.41
CA ALA A 6 21.95 20.04 -19.25
C ALA A 6 22.80 18.79 -18.98
N LEU A 7 22.99 17.95 -19.99
CA LEU A 7 23.94 16.84 -19.95
C LEU A 7 25.35 17.38 -20.21
N ALA A 8 26.20 17.37 -19.19
CA ALA A 8 27.63 17.58 -19.35
C ALA A 8 28.26 16.31 -19.94
N SER A 9 28.87 16.46 -21.12
CA SER A 9 29.65 15.42 -21.79
C SER A 9 30.98 15.22 -21.08
N SER A 10 31.23 14.02 -20.56
CA SER A 10 32.58 13.56 -20.24
C SER A 10 32.86 12.26 -20.99
N ARG A 11 33.79 12.34 -21.96
CA ARG A 11 34.37 11.19 -22.64
C ARG A 11 35.33 10.50 -21.68
N ILE A 12 35.22 9.18 -21.54
CA ILE A 12 36.29 8.32 -20.99
C ILE A 12 36.56 7.18 -21.99
N PRO A 13 37.84 6.78 -22.19
CA PRO A 13 38.27 6.06 -23.39
C PRO A 13 37.98 4.56 -23.33
N SER A 14 37.76 4.00 -24.51
CA SER A 14 37.64 2.57 -24.80
C SER A 14 39.00 1.86 -24.65
N SER A 15 39.14 0.96 -23.68
CA SER A 15 39.82 -0.35 -23.89
C SER A 15 39.76 -1.21 -22.63
N THR A 16 39.08 -2.35 -22.67
CA THR A 16 39.61 -3.63 -22.18
C THR A 16 38.72 -4.78 -22.63
N LYS A 17 39.36 -5.94 -22.78
CA LYS A 17 38.97 -7.04 -23.66
C LYS A 17 37.80 -7.88 -23.12
N LEU A 18 36.93 -8.28 -24.04
CA LEU A 18 35.84 -9.24 -23.84
C LEU A 18 36.41 -10.64 -23.51
N HIS A 19 35.93 -11.27 -22.42
CA HIS A 19 36.06 -12.71 -22.20
C HIS A 19 34.71 -13.38 -22.47
N LYS A 20 34.66 -14.21 -23.52
CA LYS A 20 33.53 -15.09 -23.83
C LYS A 20 33.39 -16.13 -22.71
N ARG A 21 32.25 -16.15 -22.02
CA ARG A 21 31.85 -17.28 -21.17
C ARG A 21 30.63 -17.95 -21.79
N THR A 22 30.80 -19.21 -22.11
CA THR A 22 29.84 -20.16 -22.68
C THR A 22 28.69 -20.42 -21.71
N THR A 23 27.45 -20.30 -22.18
CA THR A 23 26.22 -20.71 -21.47
C THR A 23 25.94 -22.19 -21.70
N PRO A 24 25.56 -22.97 -20.69
CA PRO A 24 24.86 -24.22 -20.89
C PRO A 24 23.35 -23.99 -20.79
N THR A 25 22.66 -24.42 -21.85
CA THR A 25 21.20 -24.47 -22.03
C THR A 25 20.56 -25.41 -21.00
N ILE A 26 19.64 -24.92 -20.17
CA ILE A 26 18.73 -25.76 -19.38
C ILE A 26 17.31 -25.32 -19.70
N SER A 27 16.60 -26.16 -20.45
CA SER A 27 15.16 -26.04 -20.69
C SER A 27 14.43 -26.50 -19.43
N LYS A 28 13.74 -25.59 -18.74
CA LYS A 28 12.74 -25.92 -17.73
C LYS A 28 11.37 -25.49 -18.23
N ARG A 29 10.57 -26.51 -18.55
CA ARG A 29 9.14 -26.45 -18.82
C ARG A 29 8.43 -25.94 -17.55
N LEU A 30 7.85 -24.74 -17.59
CA LEU A 30 6.92 -24.28 -16.56
C LEU A 30 5.57 -24.94 -16.80
N GLU A 31 5.14 -25.80 -15.88
CA GLU A 31 3.74 -26.24 -15.81
C GLU A 31 2.95 -25.29 -14.92
N PHE A 32 1.82 -24.82 -15.47
CA PHE A 32 0.86 -23.94 -14.84
C PHE A 32 -0.04 -24.81 -13.93
N VAL A 33 0.00 -24.60 -12.61
CA VAL A 33 -0.95 -25.26 -11.69
C VAL A 33 -2.01 -24.25 -11.27
N GLU A 34 -3.18 -24.45 -11.86
CA GLU A 34 -4.46 -23.85 -11.52
C GLU A 34 -4.93 -24.39 -10.15
N CYS A 35 -5.21 -23.51 -9.19
CA CYS A 35 -5.61 -23.92 -7.84
C CYS A 35 -7.09 -23.56 -7.62
N THR A 36 -7.97 -24.54 -7.87
CA THR A 36 -9.39 -24.51 -7.53
C THR A 36 -9.70 -25.60 -6.50
N GLY A 37 -10.42 -25.20 -5.44
CA GLY A 37 -11.40 -26.06 -4.75
C GLY A 37 -10.90 -27.14 -3.77
N LEU A 38 -11.16 -26.89 -2.49
CA LEU A 38 -11.82 -27.81 -1.55
C LEU A 38 -11.56 -29.33 -1.68
N ARG A 39 -10.81 -29.90 -0.73
CA ARG A 39 -11.14 -31.20 -0.10
C ARG A 39 -10.29 -31.45 1.15
N SER A 40 -10.97 -31.63 2.27
CA SER A 40 -10.41 -32.11 3.54
C SER A 40 -10.08 -33.61 3.44
N SER A 41 -8.81 -33.97 3.61
CA SER A 41 -8.41 -35.37 3.76
C SER A 41 -8.39 -35.75 5.23
N PHE A 42 -9.40 -36.50 5.65
CA PHE A 42 -9.46 -37.20 6.92
C PHE A 42 -8.85 -38.59 6.70
N ASN A 43 -7.77 -38.93 7.39
CA ASN A 43 -7.15 -40.26 7.31
C ASN A 43 -7.24 -40.91 8.69
N GLY A 44 -8.21 -41.80 8.87
CA GLY A 44 -8.39 -42.60 10.07
C GLY A 44 -8.47 -44.08 9.70
N THR A 45 -7.49 -44.86 10.14
CA THR A 45 -7.42 -46.31 9.97
C THR A 45 -8.22 -46.98 11.09
N LEU A 46 -9.24 -47.76 10.73
CA LEU A 46 -10.04 -48.55 11.68
C LEU A 46 -9.74 -50.03 11.49
N THR A 47 -9.07 -50.64 12.47
CA THR A 47 -8.91 -52.11 12.57
C THR A 47 -10.11 -52.68 13.33
N THR A 48 -10.83 -53.60 12.70
CA THR A 48 -11.97 -54.31 13.29
C THR A 48 -11.50 -55.59 13.98
N SER A 49 -11.83 -55.76 15.26
CA SER A 49 -11.90 -57.06 15.90
C SER A 49 -13.15 -57.11 16.77
N GLY A 50 -14.08 -58.00 16.43
CA GLY A 50 -15.39 -58.09 17.04
C GLY A 50 -15.35 -58.49 18.51
N LYS A 51 -16.27 -57.88 19.27
CA LYS A 51 -17.06 -58.45 20.37
C LYS A 51 -18.10 -57.41 20.81
N ASP A 52 -19.36 -57.82 20.65
CA ASP A 52 -20.60 -57.47 21.36
C ASP A 52 -20.91 -56.00 21.69
N LEU A 53 -22.02 -55.55 21.07
CA LEU A 53 -22.54 -54.19 21.03
C LEU A 53 -23.53 -53.87 22.19
N SER A 54 -23.44 -54.55 23.33
CA SER A 54 -24.45 -54.46 24.41
C SER A 54 -23.92 -54.10 25.81
N ASP A 55 -22.61 -54.04 26.04
CA ASP A 55 -22.07 -53.94 27.42
C ASP A 55 -21.42 -52.60 27.80
N ALA A 56 -21.63 -51.53 27.03
CA ALA A 56 -21.00 -50.22 27.29
C ALA A 56 -21.96 -49.12 27.80
N LEU A 57 -23.18 -49.45 28.24
CA LEU A 57 -24.17 -48.48 28.72
C LEU A 57 -24.11 -48.18 30.24
N GLY A 58 -23.01 -48.51 30.91
CA GLY A 58 -22.95 -48.51 32.39
C GLY A 58 -21.80 -47.73 33.05
N ALA A 59 -21.15 -46.77 32.40
CA ALA A 59 -20.05 -46.00 33.01
C ALA A 59 -20.38 -44.51 33.19
N PRO A 60 -20.20 -43.92 34.39
CA PRO A 60 -20.35 -42.49 34.57
C PRO A 60 -19.21 -41.76 33.84
N PHE A 61 -19.56 -40.92 32.86
CA PHE A 61 -18.61 -40.01 32.23
C PHE A 61 -18.18 -38.95 33.25
N THR A 62 -17.03 -39.17 33.89
CA THR A 62 -16.34 -38.08 34.59
C THR A 62 -15.79 -37.11 33.56
N CYS A 63 -16.31 -35.88 33.52
CA CYS A 63 -15.73 -34.79 32.74
C CYS A 63 -14.32 -34.49 33.25
N ARG A 64 -13.29 -35.03 32.58
CA ARG A 64 -11.91 -34.62 32.79
C ARG A 64 -11.73 -33.28 32.11
N ALA A 65 -11.71 -32.20 32.90
CA ALA A 65 -11.38 -30.87 32.41
C ALA A 65 -9.99 -30.90 31.77
N THR A 66 -9.93 -30.92 30.44
CA THR A 66 -8.73 -30.62 29.69
C THR A 66 -8.37 -29.18 30.01
N ARG A 67 -7.23 -28.98 30.68
CA ARG A 67 -6.61 -27.68 30.88
C ARG A 67 -6.61 -26.95 29.55
N SER A 68 -7.38 -25.87 29.46
CA SER A 68 -7.30 -24.89 28.38
C SER A 68 -5.85 -24.42 28.33
N GLY A 69 -5.11 -24.92 27.35
CA GLY A 69 -3.79 -24.39 27.05
C GLY A 69 -3.97 -22.92 26.70
N ARG A 70 -3.30 -22.03 27.45
CA ARG A 70 -3.17 -20.64 27.02
C ARG A 70 -2.55 -20.66 25.64
N VAL A 71 -3.36 -20.43 24.61
CA VAL A 71 -2.86 -20.05 23.31
C VAL A 71 -2.16 -18.72 23.53
N SER A 72 -0.83 -18.77 23.63
CA SER A 72 0.00 -17.57 23.60
C SER A 72 -0.14 -17.01 22.19
N LEU A 73 -1.13 -16.14 22.00
CA LEU A 73 -1.23 -15.31 20.81
C LEU A 73 0.12 -14.59 20.70
N LYS A 74 0.87 -14.84 19.62
CA LYS A 74 2.02 -14.01 19.29
C LYS A 74 1.48 -12.61 19.06
N THR A 75 1.73 -11.71 20.01
CA THR A 75 1.47 -10.28 19.82
C THR A 75 2.51 -9.78 18.83
N GLU A 76 2.25 -9.93 17.53
CA GLU A 76 3.00 -9.21 16.52
C GLU A 76 2.70 -7.72 16.72
N ALA A 77 3.74 -6.94 17.01
CA ALA A 77 3.61 -5.48 17.11
C ALA A 77 3.24 -4.94 15.72
N LYS A 78 2.01 -4.43 15.59
CA LYS A 78 1.53 -3.82 14.34
C LYS A 78 1.99 -2.37 14.27
N LEU A 79 2.40 -1.94 13.08
CA LEU A 79 2.74 -0.56 12.78
C LEU A 79 1.46 0.26 12.67
N LYS A 80 1.37 1.35 13.42
CA LYS A 80 0.22 2.25 13.40
C LYS A 80 0.32 3.20 12.21
N VAL A 81 -0.74 3.20 11.40
CA VAL A 81 -0.82 3.96 10.17
C VAL A 81 -1.89 5.05 10.27
N ALA A 82 -1.51 6.26 9.91
CA ALA A 82 -2.41 7.38 9.69
C ALA A 82 -2.57 7.65 8.20
N ILE A 83 -3.77 8.03 7.76
CA ILE A 83 -4.03 8.46 6.38
C ILE A 83 -4.35 9.96 6.40
N ASN A 84 -3.49 10.78 5.79
CA ASN A 84 -3.78 12.19 5.59
C ASN A 84 -4.41 12.42 4.22
N GLY A 85 -5.67 12.87 4.19
CA GLY A 85 -6.45 13.03 2.96
C GLY A 85 -7.23 11.78 2.58
N PHE A 86 -8.50 11.72 2.98
CA PHE A 86 -9.38 10.58 2.72
C PHE A 86 -10.11 10.66 1.36
N GLY A 87 -9.35 11.06 0.34
CA GLY A 87 -9.76 11.11 -1.06
C GLY A 87 -9.77 9.74 -1.74
N ARG A 88 -9.66 9.72 -3.07
CA ARG A 88 -9.64 8.47 -3.86
C ARG A 88 -8.54 7.50 -3.40
N ILE A 89 -7.31 7.98 -3.25
CA ILE A 89 -6.17 7.13 -2.86
C ILE A 89 -6.28 6.68 -1.41
N GLY A 90 -6.59 7.58 -0.47
CA GLY A 90 -6.73 7.25 0.96
C GLY A 90 -7.81 6.19 1.23
N ARG A 91 -8.98 6.29 0.57
CA ARG A 91 -10.03 5.27 0.69
C ARG A 91 -9.65 3.95 0.06
N ASN A 92 -8.98 3.98 -1.10
CA ASN A 92 -8.48 2.77 -1.74
C ASN A 92 -7.40 2.08 -0.89
N PHE A 93 -6.52 2.85 -0.24
CA PHE A 93 -5.53 2.30 0.69
C PHE A 93 -6.22 1.52 1.82
N LEU A 94 -7.25 2.10 2.45
CA LEU A 94 -8.00 1.43 3.52
C LEU A 94 -8.71 0.16 3.00
N ARG A 95 -9.36 0.21 1.83
CA ARG A 95 -9.99 -0.96 1.20
C ARG A 95 -8.96 -2.06 0.89
N CYS A 96 -7.80 -1.71 0.35
CA CYS A 96 -6.72 -2.65 0.06
C CYS A 96 -6.12 -3.25 1.33
N TRP A 97 -5.93 -2.45 2.38
CA TRP A 97 -5.47 -2.92 3.68
C TRP A 97 -6.46 -3.91 4.30
N HIS A 98 -7.75 -3.59 4.26
CA HIS A 98 -8.80 -4.46 4.78
C HIS A 98 -8.84 -5.83 4.08
N GLY A 99 -8.61 -5.87 2.77
CA GLY A 99 -8.54 -7.11 2.00
C GLY A 99 -7.35 -8.02 2.32
N ARG A 100 -6.38 -7.57 3.13
CA ARG A 100 -5.20 -8.36 3.53
C ARG A 100 -5.46 -9.03 4.88
N LYS A 101 -5.36 -10.36 4.92
CA LYS A 101 -5.56 -11.15 6.15
C LYS A 101 -4.48 -10.92 7.20
N ASP A 102 -3.22 -10.94 6.76
CA ASP A 102 -2.04 -10.83 7.64
C ASP A 102 -1.25 -9.57 7.28
N SER A 103 -1.79 -8.40 7.66
CA SER A 103 -1.08 -7.14 7.49
C SER A 103 -0.34 -6.75 8.77
N PRO A 104 0.96 -6.38 8.67
CA PRO A 104 1.69 -5.80 9.79
C PRO A 104 1.25 -4.35 10.09
N LEU A 105 0.32 -3.81 9.30
CA LEU A 105 -0.18 -2.45 9.44
C LEU A 105 -1.51 -2.46 10.20
N GLU A 106 -1.73 -1.41 10.96
CA GLU A 106 -3.00 -1.10 11.60
C GLU A 106 -3.38 0.34 11.30
N VAL A 107 -4.45 0.53 10.51
CA VAL A 107 -4.96 1.88 10.25
C VAL A 107 -5.74 2.35 11.45
N VAL A 108 -5.22 3.36 12.15
CA VAL A 108 -5.80 3.85 13.41
C VAL A 108 -6.54 5.18 13.25
N VAL A 109 -6.11 6.00 12.29
CA VAL A 109 -6.63 7.37 12.14
C VAL A 109 -6.64 7.81 10.68
N VAL A 110 -7.67 8.56 10.31
CA VAL A 110 -7.79 9.24 9.02
C VAL A 110 -8.05 10.72 9.24
N ASN A 111 -7.37 11.59 8.49
CA ASN A 111 -7.65 13.01 8.46
C ASN A 111 -8.50 13.35 7.23
N ASP A 112 -9.71 13.84 7.47
CA ASP A 112 -10.66 14.24 6.43
C ASP A 112 -11.48 15.46 6.87
N SER A 113 -11.57 16.47 6.00
CA SER A 113 -12.35 17.68 6.28
C SER A 113 -13.86 17.47 6.16
N GLY A 114 -14.31 16.38 5.53
CA GLY A 114 -15.72 16.02 5.37
C GLY A 114 -16.34 15.40 6.63
N GLY A 115 -15.51 15.01 7.62
CA GLY A 115 -15.96 14.41 8.87
C GLY A 115 -16.49 12.99 8.72
N VAL A 116 -16.89 12.39 9.84
CA VAL A 116 -17.23 10.96 9.97
C VAL A 116 -18.35 10.50 9.02
N LYS A 117 -19.40 11.31 8.84
CA LYS A 117 -20.53 10.96 7.97
C LYS A 117 -20.12 10.84 6.50
N ASN A 118 -19.37 11.82 5.99
CA ASN A 118 -18.91 11.79 4.60
C ASN A 118 -17.86 10.71 4.40
N ALA A 119 -16.89 10.60 5.32
CA ALA A 119 -15.85 9.58 5.25
C ALA A 119 -16.45 8.16 5.21
N SER A 120 -17.38 7.84 6.11
CA SER A 120 -18.03 6.52 6.13
C SER A 120 -18.86 6.24 4.88
N HIS A 121 -19.64 7.22 4.40
CA HIS A 121 -20.44 7.07 3.18
C HIS A 121 -19.56 6.83 1.95
N LEU A 122 -18.54 7.67 1.75
CA LEU A 122 -17.62 7.57 0.59
C LEU A 122 -16.70 6.34 0.67
N LEU A 123 -16.45 5.82 1.87
CA LEU A 123 -15.77 4.53 2.02
C LEU A 123 -16.68 3.37 1.63
N LYS A 124 -17.95 3.40 2.04
CA LYS A 124 -18.94 2.34 1.76
C LYS A 124 -19.30 2.28 0.29
N TYR A 125 -19.50 3.41 -0.37
CA TYR A 125 -19.94 3.48 -1.76
C TYR A 125 -18.88 4.16 -2.63
N ASP A 126 -18.37 3.42 -3.63
CA ASP A 126 -17.46 3.98 -4.64
C ASP A 126 -18.01 3.67 -6.04
N SER A 127 -18.09 4.67 -6.91
CA SER A 127 -18.67 4.51 -8.25
C SER A 127 -17.85 3.60 -9.18
N MET A 128 -16.54 3.46 -8.94
CA MET A 128 -15.65 2.63 -9.78
C MET A 128 -15.48 1.23 -9.22
N LEU A 129 -15.30 1.13 -7.90
CA LEU A 129 -15.01 -0.13 -7.21
C LEU A 129 -16.26 -0.79 -6.61
N GLY A 130 -17.41 -0.14 -6.70
CA GLY A 130 -18.68 -0.58 -6.12
C GLY A 130 -18.73 -0.47 -4.60
N THR A 131 -19.74 -1.14 -4.03
CA THR A 131 -20.01 -1.16 -2.59
C THR A 131 -18.95 -1.97 -1.85
N PHE A 132 -18.38 -1.38 -0.81
CA PHE A 132 -17.40 -2.04 0.04
C PHE A 132 -18.05 -3.15 0.86
N LYS A 133 -17.51 -4.37 0.74
CA LYS A 133 -17.99 -5.59 1.42
C LYS A 133 -17.51 -5.69 2.88
N ALA A 134 -17.43 -4.56 3.56
CA ALA A 134 -17.18 -4.48 5.00
C ALA A 134 -18.37 -3.80 5.69
N ASP A 135 -18.60 -4.13 6.94
CA ASP A 135 -19.54 -3.46 7.83
C ASP A 135 -18.93 -2.12 8.28
N VAL A 136 -19.32 -1.04 7.58
CA VAL A 136 -18.87 0.32 7.88
C VAL A 136 -19.94 1.01 8.70
N LYS A 137 -19.63 1.33 9.96
CA LYS A 137 -20.55 1.96 10.91
C LYS A 137 -19.96 3.24 11.48
N ILE A 138 -20.82 4.19 11.78
CA ILE A 138 -20.47 5.36 12.59
C ILE A 138 -20.64 4.95 14.04
N VAL A 139 -19.57 5.06 14.83
CA VAL A 139 -19.61 4.76 16.27
C VAL A 139 -19.98 6.03 17.04
N ASP A 140 -19.31 7.12 16.71
CA ASP A 140 -19.52 8.44 17.32
C ASP A 140 -19.15 9.56 16.33
N ASN A 141 -19.12 10.81 16.79
CA ASN A 141 -18.83 11.99 15.95
C ASN A 141 -17.39 12.05 15.42
N THR A 142 -16.50 11.21 15.94
CA THR A 142 -15.06 11.17 15.65
C THR A 142 -14.56 9.78 15.24
N THR A 143 -15.39 8.75 15.21
CA THR A 143 -14.94 7.37 15.00
C THR A 143 -15.85 6.62 14.03
N ILE A 144 -15.22 5.97 13.04
CA ILE A 144 -15.85 4.94 12.20
C ILE A 144 -15.38 3.56 12.64
N SER A 145 -16.21 2.55 12.45
CA SER A 145 -15.85 1.14 12.60
C SER A 145 -15.91 0.45 11.25
N VAL A 146 -14.90 -0.35 10.94
CA VAL A 146 -14.83 -1.20 9.74
C VAL A 146 -14.65 -2.64 10.19
N ASP A 147 -15.70 -3.46 10.08
CA ASP A 147 -15.77 -4.83 10.62
C ASP A 147 -15.34 -4.92 12.11
N GLY A 148 -15.84 -3.97 12.92
CA GLY A 148 -15.53 -3.91 14.34
C GLY A 148 -14.20 -3.22 14.68
N LYS A 149 -13.35 -2.89 13.70
CA LYS A 149 -12.08 -2.18 13.93
C LYS A 149 -12.33 -0.67 13.98
N PRO A 150 -12.07 0.01 15.12
CA PRO A 150 -12.28 1.45 15.25
C PRO A 150 -11.18 2.22 14.53
N ILE A 151 -11.57 3.28 13.83
CA ILE A 151 -10.68 4.21 13.13
C ILE A 151 -11.15 5.62 13.46
N THR A 152 -10.28 6.41 14.08
CA THR A 152 -10.58 7.80 14.43
C THR A 152 -10.52 8.66 13.17
N VAL A 153 -11.48 9.56 13.02
CA VAL A 153 -11.54 10.57 11.98
C VAL A 153 -11.25 11.91 12.63
N VAL A 154 -10.13 12.51 12.25
CA VAL A 154 -9.75 13.87 12.62
C VAL A 154 -9.98 14.80 11.43
N ALA A 155 -10.12 16.09 11.70
CA ALA A 155 -10.37 17.10 10.67
C ALA A 155 -9.51 18.33 10.93
N ASN A 156 -8.29 18.35 10.39
CA ASN A 156 -7.43 19.53 10.43
C ASN A 156 -6.71 19.76 9.11
N ARG A 157 -6.64 21.01 8.68
CA ARG A 157 -5.90 21.39 7.46
C ARG A 157 -4.41 21.56 7.69
N ASP A 158 -4.01 21.82 8.93
CA ASP A 158 -2.62 22.00 9.30
C ASP A 158 -2.06 20.69 9.86
N PRO A 159 -1.11 20.03 9.16
CA PRO A 159 -0.52 18.78 9.62
C PRO A 159 0.15 18.87 11.00
N LEU A 160 0.63 20.04 11.40
CA LEU A 160 1.30 20.25 12.70
C LEU A 160 0.36 20.09 13.89
N LYS A 161 -0.95 20.25 13.67
CA LYS A 161 -1.98 20.16 14.72
C LYS A 161 -2.63 18.78 14.79
N LEU A 162 -2.15 17.83 13.99
CA LEU A 162 -2.67 16.46 14.00
C LEU A 162 -2.03 15.67 15.15
N PRO A 163 -2.80 14.84 15.87
CA PRO A 163 -2.35 14.19 17.10
C PRO A 163 -1.49 12.94 16.85
N TRP A 164 -0.46 13.03 15.98
CA TRP A 164 0.34 11.86 15.61
C TRP A 164 1.19 11.33 16.75
N ALA A 165 1.81 12.23 17.53
CA ALA A 165 2.58 11.87 18.72
C ALA A 165 1.70 11.12 19.74
N ASP A 166 0.54 11.69 20.07
CA ASP A 166 -0.37 11.15 21.09
C ASP A 166 -0.91 9.77 20.71
N MET A 167 -1.14 9.54 19.41
CA MET A 167 -1.63 8.26 18.89
C MET A 167 -0.49 7.25 18.63
N GLY A 168 0.77 7.69 18.70
CA GLY A 168 1.96 6.88 18.43
C GLY A 168 2.04 6.41 16.98
N ILE A 169 1.80 7.30 16.02
CA ILE A 169 1.78 6.96 14.59
C ILE A 169 3.18 6.65 14.08
N ASP A 170 3.33 5.48 13.45
CA ASP A 170 4.59 5.07 12.83
C ASP A 170 4.68 5.59 11.38
N ILE A 171 3.61 5.44 10.61
CA ILE A 171 3.60 5.77 9.18
C ILE A 171 2.41 6.67 8.87
N VAL A 172 2.67 7.78 8.19
CA VAL A 172 1.63 8.60 7.56
C VAL A 172 1.60 8.33 6.06
N ILE A 173 0.43 8.01 5.54
CA ILE A 173 0.14 8.00 4.11
C ILE A 173 -0.35 9.39 3.73
N GLU A 174 0.49 10.15 3.03
CA GLU A 174 0.18 11.50 2.58
C GLU A 174 -0.50 11.44 1.21
N GLY A 175 -1.84 11.47 1.26
CA GLY A 175 -2.74 11.31 0.11
C GLY A 175 -3.52 12.57 -0.26
N THR A 176 -3.17 13.75 0.29
CA THR A 176 -3.85 15.02 -0.05
C THR A 176 -3.42 15.56 -1.41
N GLY A 177 -2.19 15.25 -1.85
CA GLY A 177 -1.56 15.85 -3.02
C GLY A 177 -1.05 17.28 -2.82
N VAL A 178 -1.21 17.85 -1.62
CA VAL A 178 -0.77 19.21 -1.29
C VAL A 178 0.64 19.20 -0.71
N PHE A 179 0.91 18.31 0.24
CA PHE A 179 2.18 18.22 0.97
C PHE A 179 3.14 17.25 0.29
N VAL A 180 3.60 17.62 -0.90
CA VAL A 180 4.47 16.77 -1.75
C VAL A 180 5.95 17.18 -1.70
N ASP A 181 6.31 18.19 -0.93
CA ASP A 181 7.68 18.66 -0.75
C ASP A 181 8.23 18.31 0.65
N GLY A 182 9.55 18.41 0.82
CA GLY A 182 10.22 18.12 2.09
C GLY A 182 9.66 18.93 3.26
N PRO A 183 9.52 20.27 3.15
CA PRO A 183 8.96 21.09 4.22
C PRO A 183 7.50 20.80 4.54
N GLY A 184 6.65 20.53 3.52
CA GLY A 184 5.24 20.22 3.72
C GLY A 184 5.04 18.86 4.38
N ALA A 185 5.62 17.80 3.82
CA ALA A 185 5.53 16.45 4.37
C ALA A 185 6.23 16.35 5.74
N GLY A 186 7.32 17.10 5.95
CA GLY A 186 8.05 17.17 7.21
C GLY A 186 7.22 17.66 8.40
N LYS A 187 6.11 18.36 8.17
CA LYS A 187 5.16 18.74 9.23
C LYS A 187 4.55 17.53 9.94
N HIS A 188 4.34 16.42 9.23
CA HIS A 188 3.86 15.19 9.85
C HIS A 188 4.87 14.59 10.82
N ILE A 189 6.17 14.65 10.47
CA ILE A 189 7.25 14.22 11.36
C ILE A 189 7.30 15.11 12.60
N GLN A 190 7.19 16.42 12.42
CA GLN A 190 7.16 17.38 13.54
C GLN A 190 5.95 17.16 14.47
N ALA A 191 4.80 16.75 13.92
CA ALA A 191 3.62 16.37 14.70
C ALA A 191 3.75 15.01 15.42
N GLY A 192 4.85 14.28 15.20
CA GLY A 192 5.20 13.06 15.94
C GLY A 192 5.12 11.74 15.16
N ALA A 193 4.86 11.78 13.85
CA ALA A 193 4.95 10.59 13.02
C ALA A 193 6.42 10.18 12.78
N LYS A 194 6.71 8.88 12.70
CA LYS A 194 8.09 8.42 12.44
C LYS A 194 8.49 8.49 10.97
N LYS A 195 7.57 8.13 10.07
CA LYS A 195 7.79 8.15 8.60
C LYS A 195 6.59 8.66 7.84
N VAL A 196 6.84 9.21 6.66
CA VAL A 196 5.82 9.72 5.73
C VAL A 196 6.03 9.11 4.35
N ILE A 197 4.94 8.59 3.78
CA ILE A 197 4.89 8.07 2.41
C ILE A 197 3.98 8.97 1.59
N ILE A 198 4.55 9.69 0.64
CA ILE A 198 3.83 10.57 -0.27
C ILE A 198 3.29 9.72 -1.43
N THR A 199 1.98 9.79 -1.70
CA THR A 199 1.33 9.02 -2.77
C THR A 199 1.34 9.72 -4.14
N ALA A 200 2.31 10.61 -4.35
CA ALA A 200 2.50 11.42 -5.55
C ALA A 200 4.00 11.69 -5.75
N PRO A 201 4.43 12.12 -6.96
CA PRO A 201 5.80 12.57 -7.17
C PRO A 201 6.18 13.69 -6.20
N ALA A 202 7.29 13.50 -5.50
CA ALA A 202 7.79 14.53 -4.61
C ALA A 202 8.31 15.75 -5.40
N LYS A 203 8.21 16.92 -4.77
CA LYS A 203 8.85 18.16 -5.24
C LYS A 203 10.16 18.34 -4.48
N GLY A 204 11.25 18.42 -5.23
CA GLY A 204 12.61 18.48 -4.68
C GLY A 204 13.37 17.18 -4.93
N ALA A 205 14.68 17.29 -5.08
CA ALA A 205 15.58 16.15 -5.33
C ALA A 205 15.98 15.40 -4.04
N ASP A 206 15.57 15.92 -2.88
CA ASP A 206 15.90 15.46 -1.54
C ASP A 206 15.03 14.30 -1.05
N ILE A 207 13.87 14.06 -1.69
CA ILE A 207 12.97 12.96 -1.32
C ILE A 207 13.21 11.77 -2.24
N PRO A 208 13.75 10.64 -1.72
CA PRO A 208 13.94 9.46 -2.53
C PRO A 208 12.58 8.88 -2.96
N THR A 209 12.53 8.44 -4.22
CA THR A 209 11.34 7.89 -4.85
C THR A 209 11.55 6.41 -5.12
N TYR A 210 10.60 5.59 -4.67
CA TYR A 210 10.66 4.14 -4.79
C TYR A 210 9.45 3.62 -5.57
N VAL A 211 9.72 2.70 -6.49
CA VAL A 211 8.72 1.91 -7.21
C VAL A 211 8.95 0.45 -6.87
N VAL A 212 7.92 -0.16 -6.29
CA VAL A 212 7.97 -1.58 -5.88
C VAL A 212 8.08 -2.48 -7.11
N GLY A 213 9.03 -3.41 -7.09
CA GLY A 213 9.44 -4.28 -8.19
C GLY A 213 10.57 -3.71 -9.05
N VAL A 214 11.02 -2.48 -8.81
CA VAL A 214 12.02 -1.79 -9.63
C VAL A 214 13.26 -1.45 -8.81
N ASN A 215 13.11 -0.62 -7.78
CA ASN A 215 14.22 -0.07 -6.99
C ASN A 215 13.95 -0.08 -5.46
N GLU A 216 12.98 -0.87 -4.99
CA GLU A 216 12.69 -1.01 -3.56
C GLU A 216 13.86 -1.62 -2.77
N GLY A 217 14.76 -2.36 -3.43
CA GLY A 217 15.98 -2.89 -2.81
C GLY A 217 16.96 -1.82 -2.36
N ASP A 218 16.88 -0.61 -2.93
CA ASP A 218 17.72 0.53 -2.57
C ASP A 218 17.18 1.29 -1.35
N TYR A 219 16.01 0.90 -0.84
CA TYR A 219 15.44 1.50 0.35
C TYR A 219 16.16 1.01 1.61
N SER A 220 16.53 1.95 2.46
CA SER A 220 16.90 1.68 3.85
C SER A 220 16.21 2.67 4.78
N HIS A 221 15.92 2.23 6.01
CA HIS A 221 15.22 3.06 6.99
C HIS A 221 15.97 4.35 7.32
N GLU A 222 17.28 4.37 7.10
CA GLU A 222 18.19 5.40 7.61
C GLU A 222 18.42 6.50 6.57
N VAL A 223 18.12 6.23 5.30
CA VAL A 223 18.31 7.19 4.20
C VAL A 223 17.32 8.34 4.30
N ALA A 224 16.04 8.05 4.55
CA ALA A 224 15.02 9.08 4.63
C ALA A 224 13.83 8.69 5.50
N ASN A 225 13.26 9.69 6.18
CA ASN A 225 11.99 9.57 6.90
C ASN A 225 10.79 9.94 6.02
N ILE A 226 11.03 10.61 4.89
CA ILE A 226 10.01 10.98 3.91
C ILE A 226 10.39 10.32 2.60
N ILE A 227 9.46 9.56 2.04
CA ILE A 227 9.65 8.86 0.76
C ILE A 227 8.47 9.11 -0.16
N SER A 228 8.70 9.04 -1.47
CA SER A 228 7.65 9.10 -2.48
C SER A 228 7.40 7.73 -3.09
N ASN A 229 6.13 7.36 -3.23
CA ASN A 229 5.69 6.19 -3.99
C ASN A 229 5.41 6.54 -5.48
N ALA A 230 6.06 7.59 -5.98
CA ALA A 230 5.96 8.10 -7.35
C ALA A 230 4.52 8.43 -7.80
N SER A 231 4.29 8.49 -9.12
CA SER A 231 2.96 8.59 -9.72
C SER A 231 2.44 7.23 -10.18
N CYS A 232 1.13 7.13 -10.46
CA CYS A 232 0.53 5.97 -11.11
C CYS A 232 1.20 5.64 -12.46
N THR A 233 1.49 6.65 -13.28
CA THR A 233 2.16 6.46 -14.58
C THR A 233 3.59 5.96 -14.41
N THR A 234 4.32 6.46 -13.40
CA THR A 234 5.68 5.98 -13.09
C THR A 234 5.65 4.51 -12.66
N ASN A 235 4.72 4.12 -11.78
CA ASN A 235 4.55 2.73 -11.36
C ASN A 235 4.17 1.82 -12.54
N CYS A 236 3.39 2.32 -13.51
CA CYS A 236 3.05 1.58 -14.71
C CYS A 236 4.26 1.40 -15.64
N LEU A 237 5.03 2.46 -15.89
CA LEU A 237 6.09 2.47 -16.90
C LEU A 237 7.41 1.85 -16.41
N ALA A 238 7.78 2.09 -15.15
CA ALA A 238 9.13 1.77 -14.65
C ALA A 238 9.51 0.28 -14.78
N PRO A 239 8.62 -0.71 -14.54
CA PRO A 239 8.96 -2.11 -14.76
C PRO A 239 9.31 -2.44 -16.21
N PHE A 240 8.60 -1.85 -17.19
CA PHE A 240 8.91 -2.06 -18.60
C PHE A 240 10.24 -1.42 -18.99
N VAL A 241 10.50 -0.20 -18.50
CA VAL A 241 11.76 0.51 -18.74
C VAL A 241 12.93 -0.27 -18.16
N LYS A 242 12.78 -0.82 -16.94
CA LYS A 242 13.82 -1.65 -16.30
C LYS A 242 14.22 -2.84 -17.18
N VAL A 243 13.24 -3.64 -17.62
CA VAL A 243 13.52 -4.81 -18.47
C VAL A 243 14.15 -4.41 -19.79
N LEU A 244 13.65 -3.34 -20.43
CA LEU A 244 14.19 -2.88 -21.71
C LEU A 244 15.62 -2.36 -21.59
N ASP A 245 15.93 -1.65 -20.51
CA ASP A 245 17.25 -1.09 -20.27
C ASP A 245 18.27 -2.16 -19.89
N GLU A 246 17.89 -3.10 -19.01
CA GLU A 246 18.77 -4.19 -18.56
C GLU A 246 19.12 -5.16 -19.70
N GLU A 247 18.17 -5.49 -20.58
CA GLU A 247 18.37 -6.47 -21.66
C GLU A 247 18.92 -5.84 -22.96
N PHE A 248 18.51 -4.62 -23.29
CA PHE A 248 18.79 -4.03 -24.60
C PHE A 248 19.55 -2.69 -24.53
N GLY A 249 19.51 -1.99 -23.40
CA GLY A 249 20.06 -0.65 -23.23
C GLY A 249 19.24 0.42 -23.96
N ILE A 250 18.66 1.36 -23.23
CA ILE A 250 17.86 2.44 -23.82
C ILE A 250 18.74 3.66 -24.08
N VAL A 251 18.79 4.14 -25.33
CA VAL A 251 19.49 5.39 -25.68
C VAL A 251 18.58 6.61 -25.50
N LYS A 252 17.32 6.50 -25.93
CA LYS A 252 16.30 7.55 -25.85
C LYS A 252 14.91 6.93 -25.97
N GLY A 253 13.92 7.56 -25.35
CA GLY A 253 12.53 7.12 -25.40
C GLY A 253 11.57 8.31 -25.36
N THR A 254 10.37 8.09 -25.89
CA THR A 254 9.22 8.97 -25.70
C THR A 254 8.09 8.13 -25.13
N MET A 255 7.32 8.68 -24.21
CA MET A 255 6.16 8.02 -23.64
C MET A 255 4.95 8.92 -23.76
N THR A 256 3.83 8.30 -24.13
CA THR A 256 2.51 8.93 -24.13
C THR A 256 1.60 8.06 -23.30
N THR A 257 0.86 8.66 -22.37
CA THR A 257 -0.15 7.97 -21.57
C THR A 257 -1.53 8.51 -21.91
N THR A 258 -2.47 7.62 -22.24
CA THR A 258 -3.89 7.95 -22.29
C THR A 258 -4.45 7.73 -20.89
N HIS A 259 -4.61 8.82 -20.14
CA HIS A 259 -4.94 8.77 -18.72
C HIS A 259 -6.42 9.06 -18.47
N SER A 260 -7.03 8.38 -17.50
CA SER A 260 -8.38 8.72 -17.04
C SER A 260 -8.42 10.12 -16.41
N TYR A 261 -9.57 10.79 -16.41
CA TYR A 261 -9.71 12.05 -15.70
C TYR A 261 -9.54 11.84 -14.18
N THR A 262 -8.99 12.83 -13.49
CA THR A 262 -8.78 12.78 -12.04
C THR A 262 -9.42 13.97 -11.34
N GLY A 263 -9.39 13.99 -10.01
CA GLY A 263 -10.04 15.03 -9.21
C GLY A 263 -9.40 16.42 -9.32
N ASP A 264 -8.25 16.53 -10.00
CA ASP A 264 -7.60 17.79 -10.36
C ASP A 264 -8.23 18.46 -11.59
N GLN A 265 -9.05 17.74 -12.36
CA GLN A 265 -9.77 18.27 -13.52
C GLN A 265 -11.10 18.90 -13.09
N VAL A 266 -11.48 19.99 -13.76
CA VAL A 266 -12.75 20.68 -13.54
C VAL A 266 -13.90 19.96 -14.24
N LEU A 267 -15.04 19.79 -13.57
CA LEU A 267 -16.22 19.11 -14.14
C LEU A 267 -16.94 19.96 -15.19
N PHE A 268 -16.94 21.28 -15.00
CA PHE A 268 -17.51 22.25 -15.93
C PHE A 268 -16.50 23.39 -16.12
N PHE A 269 -16.47 23.97 -17.31
CA PHE A 269 -15.56 25.07 -17.63
C PHE A 269 -15.93 26.33 -16.83
N LEU A 270 -15.23 26.55 -15.72
CA LEU A 270 -15.24 27.79 -14.93
C LEU A 270 -13.81 28.31 -14.63
N HIS A 271 -12.77 27.60 -15.07
CA HIS A 271 -11.37 28.01 -14.91
C HIS A 271 -10.54 27.69 -16.16
N CYS A 272 -9.76 28.68 -16.60
CA CYS A 272 -8.94 28.66 -17.80
C CYS A 272 -7.59 27.99 -17.51
N ASN A 273 -7.48 26.69 -17.81
CA ASN A 273 -6.19 26.02 -18.04
C ASN A 273 -5.89 25.90 -19.54
N ILE A 274 -6.40 26.84 -20.35
CA ILE A 274 -5.94 27.01 -21.72
C ILE A 274 -4.62 27.77 -21.62
N CYS A 275 -3.52 27.02 -21.63
CA CYS A 275 -2.19 27.57 -21.87
C CYS A 275 -2.17 28.33 -23.19
N PHE A 276 -2.36 29.65 -23.15
CA PHE A 276 -1.66 30.52 -24.09
C PHE A 276 -0.18 30.47 -23.69
N HIS A 277 0.61 29.78 -24.49
CA HIS A 277 2.05 30.02 -24.58
C HIS A 277 2.23 31.51 -24.90
N LYS A 278 2.54 32.33 -23.90
CA LYS A 278 3.10 33.66 -24.15
C LYS A 278 4.58 33.45 -24.48
N GLU A 279 4.86 33.36 -25.77
CA GLU A 279 6.12 33.88 -26.31
C GLU A 279 6.06 35.40 -26.16
N TYR A 280 6.93 35.94 -25.30
CA TYR A 280 7.64 37.22 -25.47
C TYR A 280 8.92 37.13 -24.64
#